data_AF-W3A6N3-F1
#
_entry.id   AF-W3A6N3-F1
#
_cell.length_a   1.000
_cell.length_b   1.000
_cell.length_c   1.000
_cell.angle_alpha   90.00
_cell.angle_beta   90.00
_cell.angle_gamma   90.00
#
_symmetry.space_group_name_H-M   'P 1'
#
loop_
_entity.id
_entity.type
_entity.pdbx_description
1 polymer ?
#
loop_
_entity_poly.entity_id
_entity_poly.type
_entity_poly.pdbx_seq_one_letter_code
_entity_poly.pdbx_strand_id
1 'polypeptide(L)' 'MTSQYKRELTRFMSFKDGVTYSNDRVFTTAELLQVTPDHLCRWMHKQA' A
#
# COMPACT_ATOMS: atom_id res chain seq x y z
N MET A 1 -2.40 15.00 3.92
CA MET A 1 -1.98 13.96 2.96
C MET A 1 -2.71 14.21 1.65
N THR A 2 -2.00 14.32 0.54
CA THR A 2 -2.60 14.56 -0.79
C THR A 2 -3.36 13.31 -1.28
N SER A 3 -4.44 13.48 -2.05
CA SER A 3 -5.23 12.36 -2.59
C SER A 3 -4.41 11.34 -3.38
N GLN A 4 -3.31 11.78 -4.00
CA GLN A 4 -2.39 10.90 -4.71
C GLN A 4 -1.65 9.94 -3.79
N TYR A 5 -1.16 10.42 -2.64
CA TYR A 5 -0.52 9.57 -1.64
C TYR A 5 -1.48 8.49 -1.13
N LYS A 6 -2.73 8.87 -0.80
CA LYS A 6 -3.75 7.90 -0.35
C LYS A 6 -4.01 6.83 -1.41
N ARG A 7 -4.11 7.23 -2.69
CA ARG A 7 -4.37 6.30 -3.80
C ARG A 7 -3.22 5.31 -4.03
N GLU A 8 -1.98 5.79 -4.01
CA GLU A 8 -0.81 4.92 -4.16
C GLU A 8 -0.62 4.01 -2.94
N LEU A 9 -0.88 4.51 -1.73
CA LEU A 9 -0.89 3.70 -0.52
C LEU A 9 -1.93 2.57 -0.60
N THR A 10 -3.17 2.87 -1.03
CA THR A 10 -4.21 1.85 -1.22
C THR A 10 -3.79 0.79 -2.23
N ARG A 11 -3.16 1.18 -3.34
CA ARG A 11 -2.61 0.22 -4.33
C ARG A 11 -1.51 -0.65 -3.75
N PHE A 12 -0.57 -0.06 -3.01
CA PHE A 12 0.52 -0.78 -2.38
C PHE A 12 0.00 -1.78 -1.33
N MET A 13 -0.91 -1.34 -0.45
CA MET A 13 -1.50 -2.21 0.57
C MET A 13 -2.32 -3.34 -0.04
N SER A 14 -3.02 -3.06 -1.14
CA SER A 14 -3.75 -4.08 -1.91
C SER A 14 -2.81 -5.14 -2.48
N PHE A 15 -1.65 -4.72 -2.98
CA PHE A 15 -0.60 -5.63 -3.44
C PHE A 15 0.00 -6.46 -2.30
N LYS A 16 0.30 -5.82 -1.15
CA LYS A 16 0.88 -6.47 0.03
C LYS A 16 -0.03 -7.58 0.57
N ASP A 17 -1.30 -7.27 0.73
CA ASP A 17 -2.28 -8.17 1.37
C ASP A 17 -2.99 -9.09 0.39
N GLY A 18 -2.78 -8.90 -0.93
CA GLY A 18 -3.47 -9.68 -1.97
C GLY A 18 -4.98 -9.44 -2.02
N VAL A 19 -5.46 -8.33 -1.46
CA VAL A 19 -6.88 -7.96 -1.40
C VAL A 19 -7.11 -6.64 -2.13
N THR A 20 -8.34 -6.38 -2.58
CA THR A 20 -8.68 -5.08 -3.16
C THR A 20 -9.27 -4.18 -2.08
N TYR A 21 -8.54 -3.13 -1.70
CA TYR A 21 -9.06 -2.12 -0.77
C TYR A 21 -9.80 -1.00 -1.50
N SER A 22 -10.84 -0.46 -0.84
CA SER A 22 -11.51 0.75 -1.32
C SER A 22 -10.59 1.96 -1.21
N ASN A 23 -10.71 2.92 -2.13
CA ASN A 23 -9.97 4.19 -2.08
C ASN A 23 -10.29 5.02 -0.83
N ASP A 24 -11.44 4.78 -0.20
CA ASP A 24 -11.84 5.44 1.04
C ASP A 24 -11.19 4.82 2.28
N ARG A 25 -10.59 3.63 2.17
CA ARG A 25 -9.97 2.95 3.31
C ARG A 25 -8.91 3.84 3.97
N VAL A 26 -9.01 3.91 5.29
CA VAL A 26 -8.01 4.53 6.15
C VAL A 26 -7.22 3.40 6.79
N PHE A 27 -5.92 3.34 6.52
CA PHE A 27 -5.02 2.39 7.13
C PHE A 27 -4.62 2.89 8.51
N THR A 28 -4.66 1.99 9.49
CA THR A 28 -4.17 2.28 10.84
C THR A 28 -2.65 2.32 10.85
N THR A 29 -2.07 3.02 11.83
CA THR A 29 -0.61 3.05 12.01
C THR A 29 -0.03 1.65 12.19
N ALA A 30 -0.74 0.75 12.86
CA ALA A 30 -0.32 -0.64 13.04
C ALA A 30 -0.21 -1.40 11.70
N GLU A 31 -1.17 -1.22 10.78
CA GLU A 31 -1.10 -1.81 9.43
C GLU A 31 0.08 -1.26 8.62
N LEU A 32 0.37 0.04 8.76
CA LEU A 32 1.49 0.69 8.07
C LEU A 32 2.85 0.22 8.61
N LEU A 33 2.94 -0.09 9.90
CA LEU A 33 4.17 -0.60 10.51
C LEU A 33 4.50 -2.05 10.10
N GLN A 34 3.54 -2.79 9.55
CA GLN A 34 3.79 -4.13 8.98
C GLN A 34 4.39 -4.09 7.57
N VAL A 35 4.56 -2.90 7.01
CA VAL A 35 5.22 -2.73 5.71
C VAL A 35 6.71 -2.97 5.86
N THR A 36 7.22 -4.01 5.19
CA THR A 36 8.65 -4.34 5.17
C THR A 36 9.31 -3.81 3.90
N PRO A 37 10.64 -3.61 3.91
CA PRO A 37 11.39 -3.25 2.71
C PRO A 37 11.24 -4.26 1.55
N ASP A 38 11.08 -5.56 1.85
CA ASP A 38 10.85 -6.60 0.84
C ASP A 38 9.52 -6.37 0.09
N HIS A 39 8.45 -6.00 0.80
CA HIS A 39 7.18 -5.65 0.17
C HIS A 39 7.33 -4.48 -0.81
N LEU A 40 8.09 -3.45 -0.42
CA LEU A 40 8.37 -2.29 -1.27
C LEU A 40 9.21 -2.68 -2.49
N CYS A 41 10.29 -3.45 -2.29
CA CYS A 41 11.12 -3.94 -3.39
C CYS A 41 10.31 -4.75 -4.40
N ARG A 42 9.47 -5.70 -3.95
CA ARG A 42 8.63 -6.50 -4.84
C ARG A 42 7.61 -5.66 -5.59
N TRP A 43 6.99 -4.69 -4.91
CA TRP A 43 6.02 -3.80 -5.53
C TRP A 43 6.67 -2.91 -6.60
N MET A 44 7.83 -2.31 -6.31
CA MET A 44 8.57 -1.49 -7.26
C MET A 44 9.05 -2.28 -8.48
N HIS A 45 9.56 -3.50 -8.28
CA HIS A 45 9.95 -4.38 -9.40
C HIS A 45 8.77 -4.80 -10.28
N LYS A 46 7.55 -4.88 -9.72
CA LYS A 46 6.34 -5.16 -10.49
C LYS A 46 5.85 -3.94 -11.28
N GLN A 47 6.25 -2.74 -10.88
CA GLN A 47 5.89 -1.49 -11.57
C GLN A 47 6.90 -1.07 -12.64
N ALA A 48 8.07 -1.71 -12.70
CA ALA A 48 9.09 -1.54 -13.74
C ALA A 48 8.78 -2.39 -14.97
#